data_AF-A0A1N6G4J8-F1
#
_entry.id   AF-A0A1N6G4J8-F1
#
_cell.length_a   1.000
_cell.length_b   1.000
_cell.length_c   1.000
_cell.angle_alpha   90.00
_cell.angle_beta   90.00
_cell.angle_gamma   90.00
#
_symmetry.space_group_name_H-M   'P 1'
#
loop_
_entity.id
_entity.type
_entity.pdbx_description
1 polymer ?
#
loop_
_entity_poly.entity_id
_entity_poly.type
_entity_poly.pdbx_seq_one_letter_code
_entity_poly.pdbx_strand_id
1 'polypeptide(L)'
;MHLYRHQQIKVMHGFTLLELLVVMVIIGLLAAYVGPKYFSQVGKSEIKMAQAQIDSLEKALHQYRLDVGNYPATESGLAALVTRPNNESKWQGPYLTKMPPADPWGHAYIYKYPGERSEFDLYSHGKDGQPGGEGEAADITNW
;
A
#
# COMPACT_ATOMS: atom_id res chain seq x y z
N MET A 1 -71.42 -38.32 -2.20
CA MET A 1 -70.73 -37.49 -1.18
C MET A 1 -69.65 -36.70 -1.92
N HIS A 2 -69.95 -35.43 -2.23
CA HIS A 2 -69.07 -34.50 -2.93
C HIS A 2 -67.82 -34.21 -2.11
N LEU A 3 -66.66 -34.08 -2.74
CA LEU A 3 -65.61 -33.11 -2.37
C LEU A 3 -64.71 -32.88 -3.61
N TYR A 4 -65.12 -31.97 -4.49
CA TYR A 4 -64.24 -31.43 -5.54
C TYR A 4 -63.32 -30.39 -4.87
N ARG A 5 -62.07 -30.77 -4.64
CA ARG A 5 -61.06 -29.90 -4.02
C ARG A 5 -60.58 -28.88 -5.07
N HIS A 6 -61.01 -27.63 -4.95
CA HIS A 6 -60.43 -26.53 -5.73
C HIS A 6 -58.97 -26.33 -5.33
N GLN A 7 -58.05 -26.86 -6.15
CA GLN A 7 -56.64 -26.53 -6.08
C GLN A 7 -56.46 -25.09 -6.59
N GLN A 8 -56.29 -24.16 -5.67
CA GLN A 8 -55.88 -22.79 -5.96
C GLN A 8 -54.49 -22.82 -6.61
N ILE A 9 -54.42 -22.53 -7.91
CA ILE A 9 -53.15 -22.34 -8.60
C ILE A 9 -52.55 -21.04 -8.08
N LYS A 10 -51.45 -21.12 -7.32
CA LYS A 10 -50.64 -19.95 -7.01
C LYS A 10 -50.02 -19.45 -8.31
N VAL A 11 -50.46 -18.27 -8.76
CA VAL A 11 -49.82 -17.56 -9.86
C VAL A 11 -48.43 -17.14 -9.38
N MET A 12 -47.39 -17.81 -9.87
CA MET A 12 -46.01 -17.34 -9.69
C MET A 12 -45.83 -16.12 -10.58
N HIS A 13 -45.68 -14.96 -9.96
CA HIS A 13 -45.27 -13.75 -10.67
C HIS A 13 -43.78 -13.89 -10.99
N GLY A 14 -43.45 -14.11 -12.27
CA GLY A 14 -42.07 -14.09 -12.76
C GLY A 14 -41.57 -12.65 -12.91
N PHE A 15 -40.26 -12.45 -12.76
CA PHE A 15 -39.63 -11.15 -13.04
C PHE A 15 -39.84 -10.76 -14.50
N THR A 16 -40.20 -9.50 -14.73
CA THR A 16 -40.26 -8.93 -16.08
C THR A 16 -38.87 -8.50 -16.55
N LEU A 17 -38.65 -8.49 -17.88
CA LEU A 17 -37.42 -7.94 -18.47
C LEU A 17 -37.23 -6.46 -18.12
N LEU A 18 -38.33 -5.72 -17.95
CA LEU A 18 -38.31 -4.31 -17.61
C LEU A 18 -37.78 -4.06 -16.19
N GLU A 19 -38.15 -4.89 -15.22
CA GLU A 19 -37.62 -4.80 -13.86
C GLU A 19 -36.11 -5.05 -13.82
N LEU A 20 -35.61 -6.07 -14.54
CA LEU A 20 -34.17 -6.32 -14.64
C LEU A 20 -33.44 -5.16 -15.33
N LEU A 21 -34.02 -4.55 -16.36
CA LEU A 21 -33.44 -3.40 -17.05
C LEU A 21 -33.29 -2.21 -16.10
N VAL A 22 -34.34 -1.87 -15.33
CA VAL A 22 -34.29 -0.77 -14.36
C VAL A 22 -33.22 -1.02 -13.29
N VAL A 23 -33.11 -2.26 -12.78
CA VAL A 23 -32.09 -2.63 -11.79
C VAL A 23 -30.68 -2.46 -12.35
N MET A 24 -30.43 -2.91 -13.59
CA MET A 24 -29.13 -2.75 -14.24
C MET A 24 -28.74 -1.28 -14.43
N VAL A 25 -29.71 -0.43 -14.80
CA VAL A 25 -29.48 1.01 -14.93
C VAL A 25 -29.09 1.62 -13.58
N ILE A 26 -29.81 1.29 -12.51
CA ILE A 26 -29.49 1.81 -11.16
C ILE A 26 -28.10 1.34 -10.70
N ILE A 27 -27.77 0.04 -10.88
CA ILE A 27 -26.44 -0.49 -10.53
C ILE A 27 -25.35 0.21 -11.35
N GLY A 28 -25.56 0.41 -12.66
CA GLY A 28 -24.61 1.12 -13.52
C GLY A 28 -24.36 2.56 -13.07
N LEU A 29 -25.41 3.29 -12.71
CA LEU A 29 -25.31 4.66 -12.19
C LEU A 29 -24.57 4.71 -10.85
N LEU A 30 -24.88 3.80 -9.93
CA LEU A 30 -24.20 3.71 -8.63
C LEU A 30 -22.72 3.35 -8.79
N ALA A 31 -22.40 2.37 -9.64
CA ALA A 31 -21.03 1.95 -9.90
C ALA A 31 -20.20 3.08 -10.53
N ALA A 32 -20.76 3.82 -11.49
CA ALA A 32 -20.10 4.96 -12.12
C ALA A 32 -19.82 6.10 -11.12
N TYR A 33 -20.69 6.30 -10.13
CA TYR A 33 -20.51 7.34 -9.11
C TYR A 33 -19.51 6.93 -8.00
N VAL A 34 -19.61 5.69 -7.51
CA VAL A 34 -18.83 5.24 -6.34
C VAL A 34 -17.41 4.78 -6.72
N GLY A 35 -17.25 4.14 -7.89
CA GLY A 35 -15.98 3.55 -8.34
C GLY A 35 -14.79 4.50 -8.26
N PRO A 36 -14.81 5.67 -8.93
CA PRO A 36 -13.68 6.59 -8.95
C PRO A 36 -13.26 7.08 -7.56
N LYS A 37 -14.23 7.40 -6.69
CA LYS A 37 -13.96 7.91 -5.34
C LYS A 37 -13.29 6.87 -4.44
N TYR A 38 -13.66 5.60 -4.58
CA TYR A 38 -13.06 4.51 -3.82
C TYR A 38 -11.58 4.32 -4.20
N PHE A 39 -11.28 4.23 -5.51
CA PHE A 39 -9.91 4.07 -5.99
C PHE A 39 -9.00 5.24 -5.60
N SER A 40 -9.46 6.48 -5.76
CA SER A 40 -8.68 7.66 -5.35
C SER A 40 -8.44 7.73 -3.84
N GLN A 41 -9.31 7.16 -3.01
CA GLN A 41 -9.12 7.13 -1.56
C GLN A 41 -8.08 6.08 -1.17
N VAL A 42 -8.11 4.91 -1.81
CA VAL A 42 -7.10 3.85 -1.60
C VAL A 42 -5.73 4.35 -2.00
N GLY A 43 -5.55 4.90 -3.20
CA GLY A 43 -4.24 5.40 -3.65
C GLY A 43 -3.67 6.51 -2.76
N LYS A 44 -4.50 7.43 -2.27
CA LYS A 44 -4.07 8.44 -1.27
C LYS A 44 -3.63 7.82 0.06
N SER A 45 -4.26 6.72 0.47
CA SER A 45 -3.88 6.01 1.69
C SER A 45 -2.54 5.31 1.50
N GLU A 46 -2.32 4.68 0.35
CA GLU A 46 -1.06 4.02 0.00
C GLU A 46 0.10 5.02 0.03
N ILE A 47 0.00 6.14 -0.70
CA ILE A 47 1.05 7.18 -0.70
C ILE A 47 1.38 7.64 0.73
N LYS A 48 0.37 7.90 1.56
CA LYS A 48 0.57 8.31 2.96
C LYS A 48 1.24 7.23 3.80
N MET A 49 0.89 5.97 3.59
CA MET A 49 1.52 4.85 4.26
C MET A 49 2.99 4.73 3.87
N ALA A 50 3.31 4.86 2.58
CA ALA A 50 4.68 4.84 2.09
C ALA A 50 5.52 5.97 2.69
N GLN A 51 4.98 7.21 2.71
CA GLN A 51 5.65 8.34 3.35
C GLN A 51 5.90 8.08 4.84
N ALA A 52 4.89 7.61 5.58
CA ALA A 52 5.03 7.32 7.01
C ALA A 52 6.06 6.21 7.28
N GLN A 53 6.17 5.22 6.38
CA GLN A 53 7.18 4.18 6.44
C GLN A 53 8.59 4.76 6.18
N ILE A 54 8.76 5.60 5.15
CA ILE A 54 10.02 6.32 4.87
C ILE A 54 10.43 7.16 6.08
N ASP A 55 9.54 7.96 6.65
CA ASP A 55 9.82 8.78 7.84
C ASP A 55 10.27 7.92 9.03
N SER A 56 9.66 6.74 9.21
CA SER A 56 10.02 5.82 10.28
C SER A 56 11.40 5.18 10.06
N LEU A 57 11.71 4.82 8.81
CA LEU A 57 12.99 4.25 8.42
C LEU A 57 14.11 5.28 8.52
N GLU A 58 13.86 6.51 8.10
CA GLU A 58 14.77 7.64 8.24
C GLU A 58 15.14 7.86 9.72
N LYS A 59 14.16 7.87 10.63
CA LYS A 59 14.43 7.99 12.08
C LYS A 59 15.32 6.86 12.60
N ALA A 60 15.10 5.63 12.13
CA ALA A 60 15.93 4.49 12.51
C ALA A 60 17.36 4.60 11.95
N LEU A 61 17.52 5.11 10.73
CA LEU A 61 18.82 5.39 10.11
C LEU A 61 19.58 6.49 10.86
N HIS A 62 18.89 7.57 11.26
CA HIS A 62 19.47 8.62 12.10
C HIS A 62 19.94 8.06 13.45
N GLN A 63 19.14 7.23 14.10
CA GLN A 63 19.54 6.58 15.35
C GLN A 63 20.75 5.66 15.17
N TYR A 64 20.79 4.86 14.09
CA TYR A 64 21.97 4.06 13.75
C TYR A 64 23.22 4.93 13.65
N ARG A 65 23.13 6.06 12.94
CA ARG A 65 24.25 7.00 12.78
C ARG A 65 24.70 7.60 14.12
N LEU A 66 23.79 7.90 15.04
CA LEU A 66 24.17 8.44 16.35
C LEU A 66 25.05 7.47 17.15
N ASP A 67 24.79 6.16 17.06
CA ASP A 67 25.55 5.16 17.81
C ASP A 67 26.84 4.75 17.09
N VAL A 68 26.74 4.49 15.79
CA VAL A 68 27.83 3.94 14.98
C VAL A 68 28.76 5.03 14.46
N GLY A 69 28.21 6.22 14.19
CA GLY A 69 28.90 7.39 13.65
C GLY A 69 28.70 7.58 12.14
N ASN A 70 28.18 6.58 11.42
CA ASN A 70 27.87 6.63 9.99
C ASN A 70 26.56 5.88 9.72
N TYR A 71 25.96 6.10 8.55
CA TYR A 71 24.82 5.29 8.10
C TYR A 71 25.29 3.89 7.61
N PRO A 72 24.40 2.89 7.57
CA PRO A 72 24.72 1.58 7.04
C PRO A 72 25.25 1.64 5.59
N ALA A 73 26.21 0.79 5.25
CA ALA A 73 26.62 0.63 3.86
C ALA A 73 25.46 0.05 3.02
N THR A 74 25.38 0.44 1.74
CA THR A 74 24.34 -0.04 0.81
C THR A 74 24.24 -1.58 0.77
N GLU A 75 25.37 -2.29 0.91
CA GLU A 75 25.43 -3.76 0.95
C GLU A 75 24.73 -4.37 2.17
N SER A 76 24.82 -3.71 3.33
CA SER A 76 24.09 -4.13 4.54
C SER A 76 22.64 -3.63 4.51
N GLY A 77 22.42 -2.48 3.85
CA GLY A 77 21.13 -1.88 3.61
C GLY A 77 20.30 -1.68 4.87
N LEU A 78 18.98 -1.74 4.72
CA LEU A 78 18.04 -1.61 5.85
C LEU A 78 18.06 -2.82 6.79
N ALA A 79 18.69 -3.94 6.43
CA ALA A 79 18.82 -5.09 7.32
C ALA A 79 19.70 -4.77 8.55
N ALA A 80 20.64 -3.83 8.41
CA ALA A 80 21.48 -3.30 9.49
C ALA A 80 20.67 -2.66 10.64
N LEU A 81 19.43 -2.25 10.35
CA LEU A 81 18.52 -1.65 11.33
C LEU A 81 17.91 -2.69 12.29
N VAL A 82 17.92 -3.96 11.90
CA VAL A 82 17.33 -5.07 12.70
C VAL A 82 18.43 -5.99 13.20
N THR A 83 19.40 -6.31 12.36
CA THR A 83 20.47 -7.25 12.67
C THR A 83 21.80 -6.52 12.63
N ARG A 84 22.61 -6.72 13.68
CA ARG A 84 23.95 -6.16 13.77
C ARG A 84 24.82 -6.57 12.56
N PRO A 85 25.37 -5.62 11.79
CA PRO A 85 26.30 -5.93 10.71
C PRO A 85 27.62 -6.51 11.24
N ASN A 86 28.24 -7.37 10.44
CA ASN A 86 29.59 -7.85 10.70
C ASN A 86 30.54 -6.64 10.69
N ASN A 87 31.36 -6.50 11.73
CA ASN A 87 32.32 -5.40 11.97
C ASN A 87 31.76 -4.12 12.62
N GLU A 88 30.50 -4.07 13.03
CA GLU A 88 29.97 -2.90 13.74
C GLU A 88 30.00 -3.07 15.25
N SER A 89 31.08 -2.63 15.88
CA SER A 89 31.30 -2.75 17.34
C SER A 89 30.46 -1.79 18.17
N LYS A 90 30.08 -0.66 17.59
CA LYS A 90 29.31 0.40 18.27
C LYS A 90 27.80 0.26 18.11
N TRP A 91 27.33 -0.76 17.39
CA TRP A 91 25.90 -1.01 17.17
C TRP A 91 25.17 -1.27 18.49
N GLN A 92 24.11 -0.50 18.77
CA GLN A 92 23.30 -0.60 19.99
C GLN A 92 21.83 -0.95 19.71
N GLY A 93 21.54 -1.38 18.47
CA GLY A 93 20.19 -1.73 18.04
C GLY A 93 19.58 -2.94 18.76
N PRO A 94 18.43 -3.43 18.28
CA PRO A 94 17.84 -3.13 16.97
C PRO A 94 17.15 -1.76 16.94
N TYR A 95 17.30 -1.06 15.81
CA TYR A 95 16.68 0.24 15.52
C TYR A 95 15.27 0.11 14.97
N LEU A 96 14.91 -1.09 14.49
CA LEU A 96 13.56 -1.49 14.10
C LEU A 96 13.18 -2.80 14.76
N THR A 97 11.93 -2.92 15.21
CA THR A 97 11.43 -4.15 15.85
C THR A 97 11.35 -5.33 14.89
N LYS A 98 11.15 -5.06 13.59
CA LYS A 98 11.04 -6.06 12.52
C LYS A 98 11.70 -5.51 11.26
N MET A 99 11.99 -6.40 10.31
CA MET A 99 12.45 -5.99 8.99
C MET A 99 11.45 -5.02 8.35
N PRO A 100 11.92 -3.96 7.66
CA PRO A 100 11.04 -3.05 6.95
C PRO A 100 10.05 -3.84 6.10
N PRO A 101 8.74 -3.52 6.18
CA PRO A 101 7.78 -4.11 5.26
C PRO A 101 8.10 -3.64 3.83
N ALA A 102 7.56 -4.35 2.85
CA ALA A 102 7.42 -3.80 1.53
C ALA A 102 6.56 -2.52 1.58
N ASP A 103 6.73 -1.66 0.59
CA ASP A 103 5.86 -0.53 0.37
C ASP A 103 4.40 -0.99 0.12
N PRO A 104 3.42 -0.07 0.07
CA PRO A 104 2.00 -0.41 -0.10
C PRO A 104 1.68 -1.21 -1.37
N TRP A 105 2.55 -1.15 -2.39
CA TRP A 105 2.38 -1.84 -3.66
C TRP A 105 3.17 -3.16 -3.74
N GLY A 106 3.89 -3.50 -2.67
CA GLY A 106 4.63 -4.76 -2.54
C GLY A 106 6.08 -4.69 -3.02
N HIS A 107 6.61 -3.50 -3.31
CA HIS A 107 8.02 -3.32 -3.68
C HIS A 107 8.88 -3.08 -2.43
N ALA A 108 10.16 -3.48 -2.49
CA ALA A 108 11.10 -3.17 -1.43
C ALA A 108 11.52 -1.69 -1.49
N TYR A 109 11.68 -1.05 -0.34
CA TYR A 109 12.29 0.27 -0.26
C TYR A 109 13.72 0.25 -0.76
N ILE A 110 14.08 1.26 -1.55
CA ILE A 110 15.43 1.42 -2.08
C ILE A 110 16.20 2.33 -1.13
N TYR A 111 17.35 1.83 -0.68
CA TYR A 111 18.25 2.56 0.20
C TYR A 111 19.64 2.63 -0.43
N LYS A 112 20.24 3.82 -0.42
CA LYS A 112 21.58 4.06 -0.97
C LYS A 112 22.38 5.00 -0.07
N TYR A 113 23.61 4.59 0.25
CA TYR A 113 24.58 5.40 0.98
C TYR A 113 25.99 5.22 0.38
N PRO A 114 26.72 6.31 0.07
CA PRO A 114 26.27 7.71 0.13
C PRO A 114 25.14 8.01 -0.86
N GLY A 115 24.22 8.91 -0.48
CA GLY A 115 23.11 9.34 -1.33
C GLY A 115 23.59 10.20 -2.51
N GLU A 116 22.80 10.21 -3.59
CA GLU A 116 22.99 11.09 -4.74
C GLU A 116 22.29 12.44 -4.54
N ARG A 117 21.17 12.47 -3.81
CA ARG A 117 20.35 13.67 -3.59
C ARG A 117 20.51 14.23 -2.18
N SER A 118 20.75 13.37 -1.20
CA SER A 118 20.94 13.75 0.20
C SER A 118 22.05 12.91 0.87
N GLU A 119 22.20 12.96 2.20
CA GLU A 119 23.25 12.18 2.89
C GLU A 119 23.09 10.66 2.64
N PHE A 120 21.85 10.19 2.58
CA PHE A 120 21.45 8.86 2.12
C PHE A 120 20.13 8.99 1.35
N ASP A 121 19.96 8.20 0.29
CA ASP A 121 18.69 8.20 -0.43
C ASP A 121 17.84 7.03 0.04
N LEU A 122 16.57 7.31 0.37
CA LEU A 122 15.57 6.33 0.76
C LEU A 122 14.27 6.66 0.03
N TYR A 123 13.80 5.74 -0.81
CA TYR A 123 12.63 5.98 -1.65
C TYR A 123 11.89 4.70 -2.06
N SER A 124 10.65 4.88 -2.52
CA SER A 124 9.82 3.89 -3.22
C SER A 124 9.46 4.46 -4.59
N HIS A 125 9.37 3.58 -5.60
CA HIS A 125 8.97 3.93 -6.96
C HIS A 125 7.45 4.08 -7.15
N GLY A 126 6.69 4.17 -6.06
CA GLY A 126 5.24 4.29 -6.17
C GLY A 126 4.58 3.04 -6.76
N LYS A 127 3.37 3.24 -7.30
CA LYS A 127 2.49 2.15 -7.77
C LYS A 127 3.01 1.41 -9.00
N ASP A 128 3.71 2.10 -9.89
CA ASP A 128 4.18 1.52 -11.15
C ASP A 128 5.54 0.82 -11.01
N GLY A 129 6.25 1.05 -9.90
CA GLY A 129 7.54 0.45 -9.60
C GLY A 129 8.66 0.95 -10.51
N GLN A 130 8.47 2.10 -11.18
CA GLN A 130 9.44 2.70 -12.09
C GLN A 130 9.89 4.08 -11.60
N PRO A 131 11.12 4.50 -11.94
CA PRO A 131 11.57 5.85 -11.60
C PRO A 131 10.73 6.91 -12.31
N GLY A 132 10.34 7.94 -11.57
CA GLY A 132 9.56 9.08 -12.04
C GLY A 132 8.07 8.95 -11.74
N GLY A 133 7.24 9.11 -12.78
CA GLY A 133 5.78 9.01 -12.69
C GLY A 133 5.06 10.25 -12.13
N GLU A 134 3.72 10.19 -12.15
CA GLU A 134 2.83 11.23 -11.63
C GLU A 134 1.72 10.61 -10.77
N GLY A 135 1.20 11.37 -9.81
CA GLY A 135 0.11 10.93 -8.95
C GLY A 135 0.49 9.71 -8.10
N GLU A 136 -0.22 8.59 -8.27
CA GLU A 136 0.07 7.33 -7.55
C GLU A 136 1.33 6.61 -8.07
N ALA A 137 1.77 6.95 -9.28
CA ALA A 137 3.01 6.42 -9.87
C ALA A 137 4.23 7.28 -9.53
N ALA A 138 4.04 8.42 -8.84
CA ALA A 138 5.16 9.27 -8.48
C ALA A 138 6.07 8.59 -7.44
N ASP A 139 7.37 8.70 -7.63
CA ASP A 139 8.37 8.33 -6.62
C ASP A 139 8.07 9.02 -5.27
N ILE A 140 8.27 8.28 -4.19
CA ILE A 140 8.11 8.78 -2.82
C ILE A 140 9.48 8.74 -2.17
N THR A 141 9.98 9.91 -1.79
CA THR A 141 11.41 10.15 -1.50
C THR A 141 11.61 10.78 -0.14
N ASN A 142 12.82 10.67 0.42
CA ASN A 142 13.21 11.36 1.66
C ASN A 142 13.78 12.77 1.46
N TRP A 143 13.84 13.25 0.21
CA TRP A 143 14.28 14.61 -0.17
C TRP A 143 13.15 15.41 -0.83
#